data_AF-A0A8T7DA86-F1
#
_entry.id   AF-A0A8T7DA86-F1
#
_cell.length_a   1.000
_cell.length_b   1.000
_cell.length_c   1.000
_cell.angle_alpha   90.00
_cell.angle_beta   90.00
_cell.angle_gamma   90.00
#
_symmetry.space_group_name_H-M   'P 1'
#
loop_
_entity.id
_entity.type
_entity.pdbx_description
1 polymer ?
#
loop_
_entity_poly.entity_id
_entity_poly.type
_entity_poly.pdbx_seq_one_letter_code
_entity_poly.pdbx_strand_id
1 'polypeptide(L)'
;EHPIPCGFLGSAAKSAREIIGLGRYSDLLGLDAIEHYFQLHYWQHADRWDKNDIMGEFSFAMDDPKLPFRFQFASAAEKFRFIDDGQRPIIVPRDDEGMVLVERLRATEDKGLTPPREVVRKLQRYSVSVHQRAWTTALGGKHIELLHGRFAVLADPKLHYDEELGLVLDEQLYEAGELVTE
;
A
#
# COMPACT_ATOMS: atom_id res chain seq x y z
N GLU A 1 30.17 -16.94 5.44
CA GLU A 1 28.96 -17.07 4.60
C GLU A 1 27.85 -16.24 5.24
N HIS A 2 27.30 -15.27 4.52
CA HIS A 2 26.17 -14.48 5.05
C HIS A 2 24.91 -15.35 5.10
N PRO A 3 24.11 -15.28 6.17
CA PRO A 3 22.85 -16.00 6.24
C PRO A 3 21.93 -15.50 5.13
N ILE A 4 21.21 -16.41 4.51
CA ILE A 4 20.31 -16.06 3.42
C ILE A 4 19.17 -15.21 3.99
N PRO A 5 18.90 -14.02 3.42
CA PRO A 5 17.84 -13.15 3.90
C PRO A 5 16.48 -13.86 3.84
N CYS A 6 15.62 -13.60 4.83
CA CYS A 6 14.30 -14.22 4.91
C CYS A 6 13.36 -13.70 3.80
N GLY A 7 12.27 -14.43 3.56
CA GLY A 7 11.26 -14.03 2.57
C GLY A 7 11.60 -14.45 1.13
N PHE A 8 11.34 -13.56 0.17
CA PHE A 8 11.43 -13.87 -1.27
C PHE A 8 12.83 -14.30 -1.71
N LEU A 9 13.85 -13.51 -1.35
CA LEU A 9 15.25 -13.81 -1.67
C LEU A 9 15.71 -15.12 -1.05
N GLY A 10 15.21 -15.42 0.16
CA GLY A 10 15.48 -16.69 0.82
C GLY A 10 14.93 -17.90 0.10
N SER A 11 13.71 -17.78 -0.39
CA SER A 11 13.09 -18.83 -1.20
C SER A 11 13.82 -19.02 -2.53
N ALA A 12 14.11 -17.93 -3.24
CA ALA A 12 14.85 -17.95 -4.49
C ALA A 12 16.22 -18.65 -4.34
N ALA A 13 16.99 -18.30 -3.31
CA ALA A 13 18.26 -18.93 -3.02
C ALA A 13 18.13 -20.43 -2.67
N LYS A 14 17.02 -20.86 -2.05
CA LYS A 14 16.75 -22.28 -1.79
C LYS A 14 16.50 -23.03 -3.10
N SER A 15 15.62 -22.52 -3.97
CA SER A 15 15.34 -23.13 -5.28
C SER A 15 16.62 -23.19 -6.13
N ALA A 16 17.46 -22.15 -6.10
CA ALA A 16 18.74 -22.15 -6.84
C ALA A 16 19.70 -23.22 -6.32
N ARG A 17 19.84 -23.38 -5.00
CA ARG A 17 20.68 -24.44 -4.40
C ARG A 17 20.22 -25.83 -4.79
N GLU A 18 18.92 -26.05 -4.88
CA GLU A 18 18.35 -27.32 -5.32
C GLU A 18 18.77 -27.63 -6.77
N ILE A 19 18.66 -26.65 -7.67
CA ILE A 19 19.08 -26.79 -9.08
C ILE A 19 20.58 -27.06 -9.21
N ILE A 20 21.41 -26.33 -8.46
CA ILE A 20 22.87 -26.51 -8.44
C ILE A 20 23.22 -27.91 -7.91
N GLY A 21 22.55 -28.35 -6.84
CA GLY A 21 22.77 -29.64 -6.19
C GLY A 21 22.47 -30.86 -7.07
N LEU A 22 21.68 -30.70 -8.14
CA LEU A 22 21.42 -31.79 -9.09
C LEU A 22 22.65 -32.18 -9.91
N GLY A 23 23.65 -31.29 -10.04
CA GLY A 23 24.89 -31.58 -10.76
C GLY A 23 24.74 -31.97 -12.24
N ARG A 24 23.55 -31.74 -12.82
CA ARG A 24 23.18 -32.19 -14.18
C ARG A 24 23.28 -31.11 -15.25
N TYR A 25 23.51 -29.86 -14.86
CA TYR A 25 23.60 -28.71 -15.76
C TYR A 25 25.05 -28.26 -15.86
N SER A 26 25.60 -28.28 -17.07
CA SER A 26 26.95 -27.75 -17.36
C SER A 26 26.98 -26.23 -17.40
N ASP A 27 25.86 -25.59 -17.75
CA ASP A 27 25.65 -24.15 -17.71
C ASP A 27 24.38 -23.84 -16.90
N LEU A 28 24.55 -23.20 -15.75
CA LEU A 28 23.45 -22.81 -14.87
C LEU A 28 22.66 -21.61 -15.39
N LEU A 29 23.20 -20.87 -16.35
CA LEU A 29 22.54 -19.76 -17.04
C LEU A 29 21.97 -20.19 -18.41
N GLY A 30 22.09 -21.48 -18.74
CA GLY A 30 21.46 -22.07 -19.91
C GLY A 30 19.94 -22.14 -19.76
N LEU A 31 19.23 -22.14 -20.89
CA LEU A 31 17.77 -22.15 -20.92
C LEU A 31 17.16 -23.31 -20.12
N ASP A 32 17.73 -24.52 -20.23
CA ASP A 32 17.22 -25.70 -19.53
C ASP A 32 17.34 -25.59 -17.99
N ALA A 33 18.39 -24.93 -17.49
CA ALA A 33 18.60 -24.71 -16.07
C ALA A 33 17.68 -23.60 -15.54
N ILE A 34 17.53 -22.52 -16.31
CA ILE A 34 16.65 -21.40 -16.02
C ILE A 34 15.18 -21.85 -16.00
N GLU A 35 14.74 -22.61 -17.01
CA GLU A 35 13.38 -23.14 -17.07
C GLU A 35 13.08 -24.01 -15.86
N HIS A 36 13.98 -24.94 -15.54
CA HIS A 36 13.78 -25.82 -14.40
C HIS A 36 13.78 -25.07 -13.06
N TYR A 37 14.64 -24.06 -12.91
CA TYR A 37 14.63 -23.16 -11.75
C TYR A 37 13.28 -22.48 -11.59
N PHE A 38 12.75 -21.87 -12.65
CA PHE A 38 11.47 -21.16 -12.57
C PHE A 38 10.32 -22.12 -12.36
N GLN A 39 10.27 -23.28 -13.01
CA GLN A 39 9.25 -24.31 -12.75
C GLN A 39 9.24 -24.72 -11.27
N LEU A 40 10.41 -24.99 -10.70
CA LEU A 40 10.56 -25.34 -9.28
C LEU A 40 10.13 -24.18 -8.37
N HIS A 41 10.67 -22.99 -8.61
CA HIS A 41 10.44 -21.82 -7.76
C HIS A 41 8.97 -21.36 -7.80
N TYR A 42 8.36 -21.33 -8.97
CA TYR A 42 6.96 -20.93 -9.14
C TYR A 42 6.01 -21.96 -8.53
N TRP A 43 6.22 -23.27 -8.77
CA TRP A 43 5.35 -24.29 -8.18
C TRP A 43 5.46 -24.40 -6.67
N GLN A 44 6.64 -24.16 -6.10
CA GLN A 44 6.82 -24.04 -4.64
C GLN A 44 6.05 -22.86 -4.04
N HIS A 45 5.50 -21.96 -4.86
CA HIS A 45 4.74 -20.79 -4.44
C HIS A 45 3.30 -20.76 -4.95
N ALA A 46 2.80 -21.89 -5.49
CA ALA A 46 1.44 -22.00 -6.02
C ALA A 46 0.37 -21.66 -4.96
N ASP A 47 0.63 -22.01 -3.70
CA ASP A 47 -0.21 -21.68 -2.53
C ASP A 47 -0.36 -20.17 -2.30
N ARG A 48 0.56 -19.35 -2.82
CA ARG A 48 0.55 -17.89 -2.65
C ARG A 48 -0.09 -17.13 -3.79
N TRP A 49 -0.30 -17.77 -4.95
CA TRP A 49 -0.78 -17.09 -6.15
C TRP A 49 -2.18 -16.51 -5.95
N ASP A 50 -3.01 -17.22 -5.19
CA ASP A 50 -4.34 -16.77 -4.81
C ASP A 50 -4.49 -16.71 -3.28
N LYS A 51 -3.53 -16.06 -2.61
CA LYS A 51 -3.52 -15.93 -1.15
C LYS A 51 -4.83 -15.38 -0.56
N ASN A 52 -5.54 -14.53 -1.31
CA ASN A 52 -6.78 -13.91 -0.89
C ASN A 52 -8.04 -14.70 -1.32
N ASP A 53 -7.85 -15.87 -1.94
CA ASP A 53 -8.92 -16.76 -2.43
C ASP A 53 -9.90 -16.01 -3.34
N ILE A 54 -9.37 -15.26 -4.30
CA ILE A 54 -10.12 -14.52 -5.31
C ILE A 54 -10.81 -15.48 -6.27
N MET A 55 -10.16 -16.59 -6.64
CA MET A 55 -10.75 -17.60 -7.51
C MET A 55 -11.93 -18.30 -6.83
N GLY A 56 -11.88 -18.45 -5.50
CA GLY A 56 -13.00 -18.96 -4.70
C GLY A 56 -14.27 -18.09 -4.78
N GLU A 57 -14.13 -16.80 -5.08
CA GLU A 57 -15.27 -15.89 -5.29
C GLU A 57 -16.01 -16.12 -6.62
N PHE A 58 -15.45 -16.95 -7.51
CA PHE A 58 -16.01 -17.29 -8.81
C PHE A 58 -16.27 -18.79 -8.89
N SER A 59 -17.42 -19.21 -8.37
CA SER A 59 -17.79 -20.64 -8.32
C SER A 59 -19.07 -20.93 -9.09
N PHE A 60 -19.21 -22.20 -9.46
CA PHE A 60 -20.44 -22.72 -10.03
C PHE A 60 -21.35 -23.29 -8.94
N ALA A 61 -22.57 -22.75 -8.84
CA ALA A 61 -23.64 -23.28 -8.04
C ALA A 61 -24.22 -24.54 -8.71
N MET A 62 -24.11 -25.68 -8.05
CA MET A 62 -24.70 -26.95 -8.53
C MET A 62 -26.19 -27.08 -8.18
N ASP A 63 -26.74 -26.11 -7.44
CA ASP A 63 -28.08 -26.12 -6.85
C ASP A 63 -29.15 -25.39 -7.68
N ASP A 64 -28.77 -24.50 -8.61
CA ASP A 64 -29.69 -23.88 -9.57
C ASP A 64 -29.22 -24.09 -11.02
N PRO A 65 -29.83 -25.03 -11.76
CA PRO A 65 -29.48 -25.30 -13.16
C PRO A 65 -29.70 -24.13 -14.11
N LYS A 66 -30.50 -23.12 -13.75
CA LYS A 66 -30.81 -21.96 -14.60
C LYS A 66 -29.86 -20.80 -14.39
N LEU A 67 -29.28 -20.67 -13.20
CA LEU A 67 -28.30 -19.63 -12.88
C LEU A 67 -27.15 -20.19 -12.02
N PRO A 68 -26.30 -21.07 -12.59
CA PRO A 68 -25.27 -21.75 -11.84
C PRO A 68 -24.06 -20.86 -11.52
N PHE A 69 -24.15 -19.53 -11.66
CA PHE A 69 -23.00 -18.64 -11.51
C PHE A 69 -23.06 -17.90 -10.17
N ARG A 70 -22.17 -18.24 -9.24
CA ARG A 70 -21.96 -17.49 -7.99
C ARG A 70 -20.70 -16.66 -8.12
N PHE A 71 -20.84 -15.52 -8.80
CA PHE A 71 -19.73 -14.58 -9.03
C PHE A 71 -19.89 -13.39 -8.09
N GLN A 72 -19.10 -13.37 -7.03
CA GLN A 72 -19.15 -12.30 -6.02
C GLN A 72 -18.23 -11.15 -6.42
N PHE A 73 -18.60 -10.41 -7.47
CA PHE A 73 -17.78 -9.32 -8.02
C PHE A 73 -17.42 -8.25 -6.98
N ALA A 74 -18.34 -7.89 -6.09
CA ALA A 74 -18.07 -6.91 -5.03
C ALA A 74 -17.01 -7.43 -4.04
N SER A 75 -17.16 -8.65 -3.54
CA SER A 75 -16.20 -9.30 -2.64
C SER A 75 -14.83 -9.46 -3.30
N ALA A 76 -14.80 -9.92 -4.55
CA ALA A 76 -13.57 -10.05 -5.33
C ALA A 76 -12.87 -8.69 -5.51
N ALA A 77 -13.61 -7.61 -5.79
CA ALA A 77 -13.04 -6.27 -5.92
C ALA A 77 -12.50 -5.70 -4.59
N GLU A 78 -13.10 -6.06 -3.46
CA GLU A 78 -12.60 -5.66 -2.14
C GLU A 78 -11.33 -6.42 -1.73
N LYS A 79 -11.30 -7.72 -2.01
CA LYS A 79 -10.18 -8.62 -1.70
C LYS A 79 -8.99 -8.48 -2.66
N PHE A 80 -9.26 -8.22 -3.94
CA PHE A 80 -8.22 -8.04 -4.95
C PHE A 80 -7.68 -6.62 -4.88
N ARG A 81 -6.49 -6.47 -4.29
CA ARG A 81 -5.77 -5.20 -4.25
C ARG A 81 -4.39 -5.40 -4.87
N PHE A 82 -4.14 -4.75 -5.99
CA PHE A 82 -2.80 -4.77 -6.60
C PHE A 82 -1.76 -4.10 -5.70
N ILE A 83 -2.20 -3.08 -4.94
CA ILE A 83 -1.42 -2.43 -3.88
C ILE A 83 -2.20 -2.64 -2.59
N ASP A 84 -1.69 -3.50 -1.70
CA ASP A 84 -2.36 -3.88 -0.45
C ASP A 84 -2.62 -2.66 0.47
N ASP A 85 -1.71 -1.69 0.44
CA ASP A 85 -1.77 -0.49 1.28
C ASP A 85 -2.50 0.65 0.55
N GLY A 86 -3.76 0.86 0.93
CA GLY A 86 -4.56 1.96 0.40
C GLY A 86 -4.00 3.30 0.87
N GLN A 87 -3.64 4.18 -0.06
CA GLN A 87 -3.21 5.52 0.32
C GLN A 87 -4.40 6.36 0.79
N ARG A 88 -4.19 7.16 1.83
CA ARG A 88 -5.19 8.08 2.40
C ARG A 88 -4.71 9.52 2.28
N PRO A 89 -5.60 10.47 1.94
CA PRO A 89 -5.22 11.86 1.79
C PRO A 89 -5.05 12.54 3.15
N ILE A 90 -4.09 13.46 3.23
CA ILE A 90 -3.93 14.45 4.29
C ILE A 90 -3.87 15.82 3.61
N ILE A 91 -4.66 16.78 4.11
CA ILE A 91 -4.64 18.17 3.67
C ILE A 91 -3.50 18.90 4.39
N VAL A 92 -2.59 19.46 3.60
CA VAL A 92 -1.41 20.21 4.07
C VAL A 92 -1.57 21.67 3.65
N PRO A 93 -2.06 22.55 4.54
CA PRO A 93 -2.20 23.98 4.26
C PRO A 93 -0.82 24.66 4.31
N ARG A 94 -0.09 24.59 3.20
CA ARG A 94 1.29 25.11 3.06
C ARG A 94 1.39 26.61 2.80
N ASP A 95 0.28 27.28 2.52
CA ASP A 95 0.21 28.73 2.25
C ASP A 95 -1.02 29.36 2.92
N ASP A 96 -1.09 30.69 2.87
CA ASP A 96 -2.18 31.47 3.48
C ASP A 96 -3.56 31.12 2.90
N GLU A 97 -3.65 30.81 1.60
CA GLU A 97 -4.92 30.40 0.98
C GLU A 97 -5.38 29.05 1.54
N GLY A 98 -4.47 28.08 1.63
CA GLY A 98 -4.72 26.77 2.22
C GLY A 98 -5.18 26.87 3.67
N MET A 99 -4.53 27.72 4.47
CA MET A 99 -4.91 27.97 5.86
C MET A 99 -6.32 28.55 5.96
N VAL A 100 -6.66 29.56 5.15
CA VAL A 100 -8.01 30.16 5.13
C VAL A 100 -9.07 29.14 4.71
N LEU A 101 -8.76 28.24 3.77
CA LEU A 101 -9.68 27.19 3.35
C LEU A 101 -9.93 26.16 4.45
N VAL A 102 -8.90 25.78 5.20
CA VAL A 102 -9.01 24.89 6.36
C VAL A 102 -9.84 25.55 7.47
N GLU A 103 -9.60 26.81 7.79
CA GLU A 103 -10.39 27.53 8.80
C GLU A 103 -11.86 27.66 8.40
N ARG A 104 -12.14 27.90 7.11
CA ARG A 104 -13.51 27.89 6.59
C ARG A 104 -14.14 26.50 6.69
N LEU A 105 -13.37 25.42 6.54
CA LEU A 105 -13.84 24.04 6.73
C LEU A 105 -14.17 23.78 8.21
N ARG A 106 -13.28 24.16 9.14
CA ARG A 106 -13.46 24.06 10.59
C ARG A 106 -14.70 24.84 11.06
N ALA A 107 -14.84 26.09 10.63
CA ALA A 107 -15.98 26.93 10.97
C ALA A 107 -17.33 26.37 10.47
N THR A 108 -17.33 25.54 9.41
CA THR A 108 -18.55 24.84 8.97
C THR A 108 -18.88 23.63 9.83
N GLU A 109 -17.86 22.92 10.33
CA GLU A 109 -18.03 21.81 11.27
C GLU A 109 -18.58 22.29 12.61
N ASP A 110 -18.02 23.36 13.16
CA ASP A 110 -18.45 23.94 14.44
C ASP A 110 -19.93 24.36 14.41
N LYS A 111 -20.44 24.72 13.23
CA LYS A 111 -21.84 25.09 12.99
C LYS A 111 -22.73 23.90 12.63
N GLY A 112 -22.20 22.69 12.55
CA GLY A 112 -22.90 21.49 12.08
C GLY A 112 -23.37 21.57 10.64
N LEU A 113 -22.72 22.40 9.80
CA LEU A 113 -23.09 22.63 8.41
C LEU A 113 -22.26 21.78 7.46
N THR A 114 -22.89 21.33 6.37
CA THR A 114 -22.18 20.64 5.29
C THR A 114 -21.12 21.56 4.67
N PRO A 115 -19.89 21.08 4.44
CA PRO A 115 -18.82 21.90 3.92
C PRO A 115 -19.09 22.31 2.46
N PRO A 116 -18.89 23.59 2.09
CA PRO A 116 -19.15 24.06 0.74
C PRO A 116 -18.31 23.30 -0.30
N ARG A 117 -18.94 22.88 -1.41
CA ARG A 117 -18.27 22.13 -2.49
C ARG A 117 -17.06 22.88 -3.07
N GLU A 118 -17.14 24.21 -3.13
CA GLU A 118 -16.05 25.07 -3.58
C GLU A 118 -14.82 24.94 -2.67
N VAL A 119 -15.00 24.94 -1.35
CA VAL A 119 -13.92 24.79 -0.36
C VAL A 119 -13.27 23.43 -0.50
N VAL A 120 -14.09 22.37 -0.51
CA VAL A 120 -13.60 20.99 -0.66
C VAL A 120 -12.80 20.84 -1.96
N ARG A 121 -13.29 21.39 -3.07
CA ARG A 121 -12.60 21.32 -4.37
C ARG A 121 -11.27 22.09 -4.36
N LYS A 122 -11.18 23.23 -3.67
CA LYS A 122 -9.91 23.95 -3.53
C LYS A 122 -8.93 23.19 -2.63
N LEU A 123 -9.42 22.59 -1.53
CA LEU A 123 -8.63 21.80 -0.59
C LEU A 123 -8.01 20.54 -1.21
N GLN A 124 -8.63 19.96 -2.25
CA GLN A 124 -8.04 18.82 -2.97
C GLN A 124 -6.64 19.11 -3.56
N ARG A 125 -6.30 20.38 -3.86
CA ARG A 125 -4.96 20.78 -4.34
C ARG A 125 -3.89 20.81 -3.23
N TYR A 126 -4.34 20.77 -1.99
CA TYR A 126 -3.50 20.72 -0.79
C TYR A 126 -3.43 19.30 -0.22
N SER A 127 -4.07 18.31 -0.86
CA SER A 127 -4.06 16.93 -0.39
C SER A 127 -2.83 16.17 -0.88
N VAL A 128 -2.14 15.50 0.04
CA VAL A 128 -1.05 14.55 -0.22
C VAL A 128 -1.51 13.16 0.21
N SER A 129 -1.29 12.17 -0.65
CA SER A 129 -1.61 10.77 -0.37
C SER A 129 -0.48 10.10 0.40
N VAL A 130 -0.80 9.50 1.55
CA VAL A 130 0.16 8.76 2.38
C VAL A 130 -0.30 7.33 2.63
N HIS A 131 0.64 6.44 2.94
CA HIS A 131 0.34 5.06 3.32
C HIS A 131 -0.60 4.97 4.52
N GLN A 132 -1.51 3.98 4.55
CA GLN A 132 -2.52 3.87 5.61
C GLN A 132 -1.87 3.72 7.00
N ARG A 133 -0.73 3.03 7.08
CA ARG A 133 0.05 2.92 8.32
C ARG A 133 0.45 4.30 8.87
N ALA A 134 1.07 5.13 8.04
CA ALA A 134 1.54 6.47 8.41
C ALA A 134 0.36 7.38 8.74
N TRP A 135 -0.73 7.29 7.97
CA TRP A 135 -1.97 8.00 8.25
C TRP A 135 -2.56 7.65 9.64
N THR A 136 -2.57 6.36 9.98
CA THR A 136 -3.14 5.87 11.24
C THR A 136 -2.26 6.27 12.42
N THR A 137 -0.94 6.15 12.28
CA THR A 137 0.04 6.65 13.27
C THR A 137 -0.09 8.15 13.46
N ALA A 138 -0.18 8.92 12.38
CA ALA A 138 -0.33 10.37 12.44
C ALA A 138 -1.62 10.79 13.15
N LEU A 139 -2.73 10.07 12.92
CA LEU A 139 -4.00 10.32 13.61
C LEU A 139 -3.90 9.99 15.11
N GLY A 140 -3.27 8.86 15.46
CA GLY A 140 -3.04 8.47 16.85
C GLY A 140 -2.12 9.42 17.61
N GLY A 141 -1.09 9.96 16.93
CA GLY A 141 -0.15 10.95 17.44
C GLY A 141 -0.67 12.39 17.45
N LYS A 142 -1.89 12.63 16.95
CA LYS A 142 -2.50 13.97 16.79
C LYS A 142 -1.72 14.91 15.87
N HIS A 143 -0.88 14.38 14.99
CA HIS A 143 -0.22 15.14 13.92
C HIS A 143 -1.22 15.57 12.84
N ILE A 144 -2.28 14.77 12.67
CA ILE A 144 -3.43 15.12 11.85
C ILE A 144 -4.71 15.16 12.69
N GLU A 145 -5.60 16.06 12.30
CA GLU A 145 -6.94 16.23 12.83
C GLU A 145 -7.97 15.80 11.78
N LEU A 146 -9.08 15.19 12.21
CA LEU A 146 -10.13 14.74 11.32
C LEU A 146 -11.34 15.68 11.37
N LEU A 147 -11.50 16.54 10.37
CA LEU A 147 -12.65 17.43 10.22
C LEU A 147 -13.79 16.74 9.44
N HIS A 148 -15.04 17.00 9.83
CA HIS A 148 -16.28 16.37 9.33
C HIS A 148 -16.21 14.84 9.31
N GLY A 149 -15.43 14.24 10.21
CA GLY A 149 -15.20 12.79 10.27
C GLY A 149 -14.52 12.18 9.02
N ARG A 150 -13.98 12.99 8.10
CA ARG A 150 -13.40 12.47 6.84
C ARG A 150 -12.22 13.25 6.27
N PHE A 151 -12.06 14.52 6.60
CA PHE A 151 -10.99 15.35 6.08
C PHE A 151 -9.84 15.37 7.08
N ALA A 152 -8.81 14.57 6.81
CA ALA A 152 -7.58 14.64 7.59
C ALA A 152 -6.83 15.93 7.23
N VAL A 153 -6.56 16.77 8.21
CA VAL A 153 -5.83 18.03 8.08
C VAL A 153 -4.60 17.98 8.96
N LEU A 154 -3.47 18.43 8.45
CA LEU A 154 -2.24 18.54 9.22
C LEU A 154 -2.41 19.61 10.33
N ALA A 155 -2.23 19.19 11.58
CA ALA A 155 -2.50 20.03 12.75
C ALA A 155 -1.43 21.13 12.94
N ASP A 156 -0.16 20.76 12.76
CA ASP A 156 0.96 21.71 12.80
C ASP A 156 1.81 21.59 11.53
N PRO A 157 1.50 22.39 10.49
CA PRO A 157 2.29 22.41 9.27
C PRO A 157 3.74 22.81 9.49
N LYS A 158 4.06 23.65 10.48
CA LYS A 158 5.45 24.11 10.68
C LYS A 158 6.36 23.00 11.20
N LEU A 159 5.79 22.04 11.94
CA LEU A 159 6.54 20.91 12.49
C LEU A 159 6.64 19.74 11.51
N HIS A 160 5.63 19.56 10.66
CA HIS A 160 5.46 18.37 9.83
C HIS A 160 5.56 18.64 8.32
N TYR A 161 5.91 19.86 7.92
CA TYR A 161 6.12 20.22 6.53
C TYR A 161 7.44 20.96 6.37
N ASP A 162 8.30 20.37 5.54
CA ASP A 162 9.56 20.95 5.11
C ASP A 162 9.43 21.41 3.65
N GLU A 163 10.02 22.56 3.30
CA GLU A 163 9.91 23.10 1.93
C GLU A 163 10.65 22.25 0.88
N GLU A 164 11.70 21.53 1.28
CA GLU A 164 12.50 20.68 0.40
C GLU A 164 12.03 19.21 0.43
N LEU A 165 11.73 18.67 1.62
CA LEU A 165 11.35 17.27 1.83
C LEU A 165 9.84 17.02 1.77
N GLY A 166 9.02 18.06 1.96
CA GLY A 166 7.57 17.97 1.95
C GLY A 166 6.98 17.47 3.28
N LEU A 167 5.98 16.59 3.20
CA LEU A 167 5.24 16.11 4.37
C LEU A 167 6.06 15.07 5.17
N VAL A 168 6.40 15.40 6.41
CA VAL A 168 7.18 14.58 7.34
C VAL A 168 6.29 14.12 8.50
N LEU A 169 5.82 12.88 8.41
CA LEU A 169 4.96 12.23 9.43
C LEU A 169 5.73 11.24 10.31
N ASP A 170 6.97 10.92 9.95
CA ASP A 170 7.79 9.91 10.58
C ASP A 170 9.16 10.52 10.87
N GLU A 171 9.67 10.34 12.09
CA GLU A 171 11.07 10.66 12.45
C GLU A 171 12.06 9.69 11.77
N GLN A 172 11.58 8.64 11.10
CA GLN A 172 12.41 7.73 10.32
C GLN A 172 12.72 8.31 8.93
N LEU A 173 13.45 9.42 8.90
CA LEU A 173 14.35 9.67 7.78
C LEU A 173 15.31 8.47 7.75
N TYR A 174 15.18 7.59 6.77
CA TYR A 174 16.23 6.60 6.52
C TYR A 174 17.52 7.38 6.34
N GLU A 175 18.45 7.29 7.28
CA GLU A 175 19.77 7.84 7.07
C GLU A 175 20.33 7.14 5.83
N ALA A 176 20.89 7.89 4.89
CA ALA A 176 21.44 7.34 3.66
C ALA A 176 22.46 6.19 3.91
N GLY A 177 23.04 6.13 5.12
CA GLY A 177 23.90 5.05 5.59
C GLY A 177 23.19 3.72 5.88
N GLU A 178 21.88 3.70 6.15
CA GLU A 178 21.12 2.46 6.36
C GLU A 178 20.67 1.80 5.04
N LEU A 179 20.67 2.56 3.93
CA LEU A 179 20.33 2.05 2.60
C LEU A 179 21.51 1.39 1.88
N VAL A 180 22.70 1.42 2.47
CA VAL A 180 23.89 0.71 1.98
C VAL A 180 24.33 -0.28 3.05
N THR A 181 23.75 -1.48 3.02
CA THR A 181 24.34 -2.63 3.73
C THR A 181 25.56 -3.10 2.95
N GLU A 182 26.75 -2.95 3.54
CA GLU A 182 28.01 -3.58 3.10
C GLU A 182 27.94 -5.12 3.07
#